data_AF-A0A3D2RXD5-F1
#
_entry.id   AF-A0A3D2RXD5-F1
#
_cell.length_a   1.000
_cell.length_b   1.000
_cell.length_c   1.000
_cell.angle_alpha   90.00
_cell.angle_beta   90.00
_cell.angle_gamma   90.00
#
_symmetry.space_group_name_H-M   'P 1'
#
loop_
_entity.id
_entity.type
_entity.pdbx_description
1 polymer ?
#
loop_
_entity_poly.entity_id
_entity_poly.type
_entity_poly.pdbx_seq_one_letter_code
_entity_poly.pdbx_strand_id
1 'polypeptide(L)'
;MTPSSQFSEENDFDVSLIVKMPGPNLWNLIQRDWVNNEKRNPLDVFRIVSLAAVRSLQPGSESINLLCVLYRGDFSSIRQCIDQFKKEQKAQCQNPFRLREAQLGAHDATEKSFRQLRGSMYYGDAEGADDAVTKMYRTSSAFELFGMLFNLAIQDFNHYGRKVVTAIQIWKLVQIIGWEYSLPVLRSLARFLCQLPINSDCFIESENLVYDVREDWQLNFLGDVRDCENLVDILTKSGFETALDGTFKAIKDGTQTDLIWKAVLSVAHQTDSNLFLSLCALRSLNQLAYDSTQQLQILFQSVGFVAENCYQNFSYKKTEWNSALLDKLLLQSIRD
;
A
#
# COMPACT_ATOMS: atom_id res chain seq x y z
N MET A 1 -1.83 47.04 34.85
CA MET A 1 -2.81 46.14 34.21
C MET A 1 -2.06 45.22 33.26
N THR A 2 -1.63 44.09 33.79
CA THR A 2 -1.03 42.97 33.06
C THR A 2 -2.06 41.85 33.11
N PRO A 3 -2.53 41.29 31.97
CA PRO A 3 -3.27 40.04 32.04
C PRO A 3 -2.25 38.92 32.27
N SER A 4 -2.32 38.41 33.50
CA SER A 4 -1.60 37.29 34.06
C SER A 4 -1.93 35.98 33.34
N SER A 5 -0.88 35.24 33.02
CA SER A 5 -0.75 33.78 33.22
C SER A 5 -2.04 32.97 33.44
N GLN A 6 -2.54 32.36 32.37
CA GLN A 6 -3.36 31.15 32.44
C GLN A 6 -3.03 30.23 31.27
N PHE A 7 -1.82 29.67 31.27
CA PHE A 7 -1.51 28.47 30.48
C PHE A 7 -0.47 27.67 31.27
N SER A 8 -0.87 27.24 32.47
CA SER A 8 -0.13 26.30 33.31
C SER A 8 -1.11 25.23 33.78
N GLU A 9 -1.50 24.37 32.85
CA GLU A 9 -1.94 22.99 33.07
C GLU A 9 -1.42 22.22 31.86
N GLU A 10 -0.86 21.04 32.09
CA GLU A 10 -0.41 20.10 31.05
C GLU A 10 -1.56 19.82 30.08
N ASN A 11 -1.68 20.60 29.01
CA ASN A 11 -2.53 20.23 27.88
C ASN A 11 -1.79 19.12 27.15
N ASP A 12 -2.02 17.88 27.59
CA ASP A 12 -1.63 16.69 26.84
C ASP A 12 -2.15 16.85 25.42
N PHE A 13 -1.24 16.97 24.47
CA PHE A 13 -1.56 17.11 23.05
C PHE A 13 -2.39 15.90 22.63
N ASP A 14 -3.69 16.12 22.43
CA ASP A 14 -4.68 15.05 22.23
C ASP A 14 -5.54 15.33 20.99
N VAL A 15 -6.38 14.35 20.66
CA VAL A 15 -7.31 14.45 19.54
C VAL A 15 -8.25 15.64 19.70
N SER A 16 -8.70 15.95 20.92
CA SER A 16 -9.70 16.99 21.16
C SER A 16 -9.14 18.40 20.91
N LEU A 17 -7.88 18.64 21.25
CA LEU A 17 -7.13 19.85 20.98
C LEU A 17 -6.93 20.04 19.48
N ILE A 18 -6.53 18.99 18.75
CA ILE A 18 -6.39 19.07 17.28
C ILE A 18 -7.70 19.47 16.63
N VAL A 19 -8.83 18.90 17.06
CA VAL A 19 -10.14 19.19 16.47
C VAL A 19 -10.57 20.63 16.72
N LYS A 20 -10.42 21.14 17.96
CA LYS A 20 -10.94 22.44 18.39
C LYS A 20 -10.05 23.62 18.02
N MET A 21 -8.73 23.45 18.01
CA MET A 21 -7.80 24.56 17.87
C MET A 21 -7.67 25.03 16.42
N PRO A 22 -7.58 26.35 16.14
CA PRO A 22 -7.26 26.86 14.81
C PRO A 22 -5.87 26.40 14.35
N GLY A 23 -5.71 26.09 13.05
CA GLY A 23 -4.46 25.58 12.47
C GLY A 23 -3.19 26.35 12.85
N PRO A 24 -3.14 27.69 12.74
CA PRO A 24 -1.95 28.47 13.11
C PRO A 24 -1.58 28.34 14.59
N ASN A 25 -2.57 28.30 15.48
CA ASN A 25 -2.34 28.17 16.92
C ASN A 25 -1.90 26.75 17.29
N LEU A 26 -2.48 25.75 16.63
CA LEU A 26 -2.11 24.34 16.79
C LEU A 26 -0.66 24.10 16.34
N TRP A 27 -0.26 24.69 15.20
CA TRP A 27 1.11 24.58 14.71
C TRP A 27 2.12 25.26 15.64
N ASN A 28 1.80 26.46 16.12
CA ASN A 28 2.65 27.15 17.10
C ASN A 28 2.83 26.33 18.38
N LEU A 29 1.78 25.63 18.83
CA LEU A 29 1.86 24.72 19.97
C LEU A 29 2.78 23.52 19.68
N ILE A 30 2.58 22.83 18.55
CA ILE A 30 3.39 21.68 18.14
C ILE A 30 4.87 22.08 17.99
N GLN A 31 5.15 23.20 17.32
CA GLN A 31 6.50 23.68 17.12
C GLN A 31 7.17 24.08 18.45
N ARG A 32 6.43 24.76 19.34
CA ARG A 32 6.95 25.14 20.66
C ARG A 32 7.23 23.90 21.52
N ASP A 33 6.33 22.93 21.54
CA ASP A 33 6.51 21.71 22.31
C ASP A 33 7.68 20.88 21.76
N TRP A 34 7.83 20.79 20.45
CA TRP A 34 8.92 20.01 19.86
C TRP A 34 10.30 20.67 20.04
N VAL A 35 10.40 21.99 19.84
CA VAL A 35 11.67 22.71 20.05
C VAL A 35 12.12 22.66 21.51
N ASN A 36 11.17 22.64 22.46
CA ASN A 36 11.47 22.67 23.89
C ASN A 36 11.47 21.28 24.57
N ASN A 37 11.04 20.22 23.89
CA ASN A 37 10.89 18.89 24.47
C ASN A 37 11.38 17.83 23.47
N GLU A 38 12.60 17.32 23.70
CA GLU A 38 13.24 16.27 22.88
C GLU A 38 12.49 14.92 22.85
N LYS A 39 11.36 14.81 23.57
CA LYS A 39 10.69 13.53 23.84
C LYS A 39 9.55 13.17 22.89
N ARG A 40 9.03 14.08 22.05
CA ARG A 40 7.81 13.80 21.27
C ARG A 40 8.18 13.28 19.87
N ASN A 41 7.87 12.01 19.61
CA ASN A 41 8.18 11.35 18.34
C ASN A 41 7.28 11.91 17.21
N PRO A 42 7.80 12.24 16.02
CA PRO A 42 7.00 12.55 14.83
C PRO A 42 5.82 11.59 14.60
N LEU A 43 6.03 10.31 14.90
CA LEU A 43 5.03 9.26 14.77
C LEU A 43 3.85 9.46 15.73
N ASP A 44 4.09 9.93 16.95
CA ASP A 44 3.03 10.19 17.93
C ASP A 44 2.14 11.34 17.48
N VAL A 45 2.76 12.43 17.01
CA VAL A 45 2.03 13.59 16.49
C VAL A 45 1.21 13.19 15.27
N PHE A 46 1.82 12.45 14.33
CA PHE A 46 1.11 11.95 13.16
C PHE A 46 -0.06 11.05 13.55
N ARG A 47 0.14 10.10 14.48
CA ARG A 47 -0.91 9.24 15.00
C ARG A 47 -2.10 10.05 15.54
N ILE A 48 -1.85 11.09 16.33
CA ILE A 48 -2.93 11.92 16.92
C ILE A 48 -3.66 12.71 15.83
N VAL A 49 -2.93 13.25 14.84
CA VAL A 49 -3.54 13.93 13.67
C VAL A 49 -4.40 12.96 12.87
N SER A 50 -3.91 11.75 12.58
CA SER A 50 -4.66 10.71 11.88
C SER A 50 -5.91 10.29 12.64
N LEU A 51 -5.81 10.09 13.95
CA LEU A 51 -6.96 9.79 14.80
C LEU A 51 -7.99 10.93 14.80
N ALA A 52 -7.55 12.18 14.79
CA ALA A 52 -8.44 13.33 14.67
C ALA A 52 -9.17 13.35 13.33
N ALA A 53 -8.46 13.09 12.23
CA ALA A 53 -9.05 12.98 10.90
C ALA A 53 -10.07 11.86 10.82
N VAL A 54 -9.70 10.64 11.20
CA VAL A 54 -10.55 9.43 11.15
C VAL A 54 -11.80 9.57 12.01
N ARG A 55 -11.72 10.24 13.18
CA ARG A 55 -12.86 10.43 14.09
C ARG A 55 -13.79 11.58 13.71
N SER A 56 -13.27 12.59 12.98
CA SER A 56 -13.99 13.85 12.78
C SER A 56 -14.43 14.10 11.34
N LEU A 57 -13.77 13.46 10.37
CA LEU A 57 -14.08 13.58 8.96
C LEU A 57 -14.94 12.41 8.48
N GLN A 58 -15.65 12.62 7.37
CA GLN A 58 -16.36 11.53 6.70
C GLN A 58 -15.38 10.49 6.14
N PRO A 59 -15.73 9.19 6.12
CA PRO A 59 -14.98 8.19 5.37
C PRO A 59 -14.90 8.63 3.89
N GLY A 60 -13.81 8.31 3.19
CA GLY A 60 -13.60 8.77 1.81
C GLY A 60 -13.23 10.26 1.66
N SER A 61 -13.14 11.02 2.76
CA SER A 61 -12.58 12.38 2.74
C SER A 61 -11.13 12.37 2.21
N GLU A 62 -10.75 13.44 1.52
CA GLU A 62 -9.44 13.50 0.86
C GLU A 62 -8.31 13.40 1.89
N SER A 63 -8.51 13.94 3.10
CA SER A 63 -7.58 13.80 4.21
C SER A 63 -7.39 12.33 4.57
N ILE A 64 -8.47 11.56 4.74
CA ILE A 64 -8.40 10.12 5.05
C ILE A 64 -7.71 9.36 3.90
N ASN A 65 -8.01 9.70 2.65
CA ASN A 65 -7.42 9.04 1.48
C ASN A 65 -5.92 9.32 1.37
N LEU A 66 -5.49 10.54 1.72
CA LEU A 66 -4.12 10.99 1.60
C LEU A 66 -3.29 10.83 2.86
N LEU A 67 -3.86 10.46 4.02
CA LEU A 67 -3.12 10.31 5.28
C LEU A 67 -1.83 9.50 5.10
N CYS A 68 -1.91 8.41 4.34
CA CYS A 68 -0.79 7.51 4.11
C CYS A 68 0.29 8.10 3.18
N VAL A 69 -0.06 9.08 2.32
CA VAL A 69 0.87 9.78 1.42
C VAL A 69 1.44 11.05 2.08
N LEU A 70 0.68 11.67 2.97
CA LEU A 70 1.02 12.94 3.60
C LEU A 70 2.08 12.80 4.69
N TYR A 71 2.31 11.60 5.23
CA TYR A 71 3.38 11.36 6.19
C TYR A 71 4.66 10.89 5.51
N ARG A 72 5.74 11.65 5.70
CA ARG A 72 7.08 11.34 5.18
C ARG A 72 8.13 11.24 6.28
N GLY A 73 7.71 11.12 7.54
CA GLY A 73 8.61 11.07 8.69
C GLY A 73 9.19 12.44 9.08
N ASP A 74 8.73 13.53 8.47
CA ASP A 74 9.24 14.88 8.72
C ASP A 74 8.15 15.87 9.17
N PHE A 75 8.57 17.01 9.71
CA PHE A 75 7.70 18.07 10.19
C PHE A 75 6.83 18.74 9.13
N SER A 76 7.37 18.92 7.93
CA SER A 76 6.64 19.52 6.82
C SER A 76 5.45 18.64 6.44
N SER A 77 5.66 17.33 6.46
CA SER A 77 4.66 16.31 6.20
C SER A 77 3.52 16.34 7.24
N ILE A 78 3.85 16.47 8.52
CA ILE A 78 2.86 16.66 9.61
C ILE A 78 2.07 17.96 9.43
N ARG A 79 2.76 19.05 9.07
CA ARG A 79 2.09 20.33 8.81
C ARG A 79 1.11 20.23 7.64
N GLN A 80 1.49 19.58 6.55
CA GLN A 80 0.61 19.32 5.41
C GLN A 80 -0.61 18.49 5.81
N CYS A 81 -0.42 17.45 6.65
CA CYS A 81 -1.53 16.67 7.21
C CYS A 81 -2.53 17.55 7.96
N ILE A 82 -2.03 18.43 8.83
CA ILE A 82 -2.86 19.32 9.65
C ILE A 82 -3.59 20.34 8.77
N ASP A 83 -2.89 20.96 7.81
CA ASP A 83 -3.46 21.96 6.92
C ASP A 83 -4.59 21.35 6.06
N GLN A 84 -4.37 20.14 5.52
CA GLN A 84 -5.38 19.42 4.75
C GLN A 84 -6.59 19.03 5.61
N PHE A 85 -6.34 18.47 6.80
CA PHE A 85 -7.39 18.16 7.79
C PHE A 85 -8.25 19.40 8.11
N LYS A 86 -7.61 20.54 8.38
CA LYS A 86 -8.32 21.78 8.72
C LYS A 86 -9.12 22.36 7.55
N LYS A 87 -8.58 22.27 6.34
CA LYS A 87 -9.28 22.67 5.11
C LYS A 87 -10.56 21.87 4.94
N GLU A 88 -10.49 20.55 5.10
CA GLU A 88 -11.65 19.67 4.95
C GLU A 88 -12.64 19.76 6.11
N GLN A 89 -12.16 19.92 7.34
CA GLN A 89 -13.02 20.19 8.49
C GLN A 89 -13.92 21.41 8.23
N LYS A 90 -13.36 22.47 7.63
CA LYS A 90 -14.12 23.66 7.23
C LYS A 90 -15.09 23.38 6.07
N ALA A 91 -14.65 22.63 5.06
CA ALA A 91 -15.48 22.28 3.90
C ALA A 91 -16.67 21.40 4.27
N GLN A 92 -16.49 20.43 5.17
CA GLN A 92 -17.54 19.54 5.66
C GLN A 92 -18.63 20.28 6.45
N CYS A 93 -18.27 21.34 7.19
CA CYS A 93 -19.26 22.23 7.82
C CYS A 93 -20.15 22.96 6.80
N GLN A 94 -19.66 23.14 5.57
CA GLN A 94 -20.37 23.84 4.49
C GLN A 94 -21.17 22.90 3.59
N ASN A 95 -20.72 21.64 3.43
CA ASN A 95 -21.43 20.62 2.68
C ASN A 95 -21.38 19.28 3.45
N PRO A 96 -22.45 18.93 4.20
CA PRO A 96 -22.45 17.79 5.11
C PRO A 96 -22.79 16.48 4.39
N PHE A 97 -22.53 16.34 3.09
CA PHE A 97 -22.77 15.09 2.39
C PHE A 97 -22.06 13.94 3.12
N ARG A 98 -22.84 12.98 3.62
CA ARG A 98 -22.33 11.82 4.37
C ARG A 98 -22.37 10.60 3.46
N LEU A 99 -21.29 9.83 3.47
CA LEU A 99 -21.38 8.44 3.00
C LEU A 99 -22.46 7.72 3.79
N ARG A 100 -23.11 6.75 3.15
CA ARG A 100 -24.14 5.95 3.79
C ARG A 100 -23.56 5.31 5.06
N GLU A 101 -24.39 5.29 6.12
CA GLU A 101 -24.06 4.50 7.30
C GLU A 101 -23.90 3.04 6.88
N ALA A 102 -22.92 2.37 7.50
CA ALA A 102 -22.65 0.97 7.23
C ALA A 102 -23.94 0.15 7.36
N GLN A 103 -24.34 -0.54 6.30
CA GLN A 103 -25.49 -1.42 6.38
C GLN A 103 -25.12 -2.63 7.26
N LEU A 104 -25.80 -2.73 8.39
CA LEU A 104 -25.63 -3.82 9.35
C LEU A 104 -26.36 -5.06 8.81
N GLY A 105 -25.76 -5.75 7.83
CA GLY A 105 -26.24 -7.05 7.38
C GLY A 105 -26.03 -8.15 8.43
N ALA A 106 -26.66 -9.30 8.24
CA ALA A 106 -26.35 -10.51 9.00
C ALA A 106 -24.83 -10.81 8.93
N HIS A 107 -24.28 -11.50 9.94
CA HIS A 107 -22.91 -12.01 9.90
C HIS A 107 -22.78 -13.03 8.77
N ASP A 108 -22.55 -12.53 7.57
CA ASP A 108 -22.12 -13.31 6.43
C ASP A 108 -20.71 -13.82 6.71
N ALA A 109 -20.41 -15.05 6.31
CA ALA A 109 -19.05 -15.58 6.38
C ALA A 109 -18.09 -14.67 5.61
N THR A 110 -16.88 -14.45 6.12
CA THR A 110 -15.85 -13.59 5.51
C THR A 110 -15.72 -13.83 4.01
N GLU A 111 -15.70 -15.09 3.58
CA GLU A 111 -15.58 -15.50 2.18
C GLU A 111 -16.73 -15.02 1.29
N LYS A 112 -17.95 -14.93 1.84
CA LYS A 112 -19.10 -14.38 1.11
C LYS A 112 -18.94 -12.86 0.91
N SER A 113 -18.50 -12.15 1.95
CA SER A 113 -18.22 -10.71 1.86
C SER A 113 -17.03 -10.44 0.94
N PHE A 114 -16.00 -11.28 0.93
CA PHE A 114 -14.88 -11.16 0.01
C PHE A 114 -15.32 -11.35 -1.45
N ARG A 115 -16.16 -12.35 -1.74
CA ARG A 115 -16.76 -12.52 -3.07
C ARG A 115 -17.61 -11.33 -3.49
N GLN A 116 -18.37 -10.74 -2.57
CA GLN A 116 -19.08 -9.48 -2.82
C GLN A 116 -18.10 -8.35 -3.17
N LEU A 117 -17.02 -8.17 -2.39
CA LEU A 117 -16.01 -7.15 -2.64
C LEU A 117 -15.34 -7.31 -4.01
N ARG A 118 -14.92 -8.54 -4.36
CA ARG A 118 -14.33 -8.86 -5.67
C ARG A 118 -15.32 -8.58 -6.81
N GLY A 119 -16.58 -8.97 -6.64
CA GLY A 119 -17.64 -8.68 -7.62
C GLY A 119 -17.89 -7.18 -7.78
N SER A 120 -17.96 -6.44 -6.68
CA SER A 120 -18.12 -4.99 -6.70
C SER A 120 -16.96 -4.30 -7.43
N MET A 121 -15.72 -4.72 -7.18
CA MET A 121 -14.56 -4.21 -7.93
C MET A 121 -14.66 -4.48 -9.43
N TYR A 122 -15.10 -5.67 -9.82
CA TYR A 122 -15.26 -6.04 -11.23
C TYR A 122 -16.31 -5.16 -11.94
N TYR A 123 -17.41 -4.82 -11.27
CA TYR A 123 -18.48 -4.01 -11.84
C TYR A 123 -18.36 -2.50 -11.56
N GLY A 124 -17.31 -2.04 -10.87
CA GLY A 124 -17.16 -0.64 -10.48
C GLY A 124 -18.17 -0.15 -9.43
N ASP A 125 -18.74 -1.07 -8.64
CA ASP A 125 -19.72 -0.76 -7.59
C ASP A 125 -19.04 -0.35 -6.26
N ALA A 126 -18.67 0.92 -6.15
CA ALA A 126 -17.99 1.46 -4.98
C ALA A 126 -18.82 1.37 -3.68
N GLU A 127 -20.14 1.36 -3.77
CA GLU A 127 -21.02 1.23 -2.60
C GLU A 127 -21.08 -0.23 -2.13
N GLY A 128 -21.15 -1.19 -3.06
CA GLY A 128 -21.06 -2.61 -2.73
C GLY A 128 -19.70 -3.01 -2.14
N ALA A 129 -18.61 -2.39 -2.61
CA ALA A 129 -17.27 -2.59 -2.06
C ALA A 129 -17.16 -2.07 -0.61
N ASP A 130 -17.74 -0.89 -0.35
CA ASP A 130 -17.79 -0.27 0.98
C ASP A 130 -18.58 -1.11 2.00
N ASP A 131 -19.73 -1.63 1.59
CA ASP A 131 -20.53 -2.55 2.40
C ASP A 131 -19.79 -3.86 2.71
N ALA A 132 -19.17 -4.46 1.68
CA ALA A 132 -18.43 -5.70 1.82
C ALA A 132 -17.25 -5.59 2.80
N VAL A 133 -16.41 -4.57 2.66
CA VAL A 133 -15.25 -4.39 3.56
C VAL A 133 -15.70 -4.11 5.00
N THR A 134 -16.84 -3.44 5.19
CA THR A 134 -17.39 -3.19 6.52
C THR A 134 -17.86 -4.48 7.20
N LYS A 135 -18.44 -5.42 6.45
CA LYS A 135 -18.81 -6.75 6.95
C LYS A 135 -17.58 -7.59 7.29
N MET A 136 -16.55 -7.57 6.43
CA MET A 136 -15.28 -8.27 6.66
C MET A 136 -14.58 -7.75 7.92
N TYR A 137 -14.54 -6.44 8.13
CA TYR A 137 -13.88 -5.82 9.29
C TYR A 137 -14.37 -6.35 10.65
N ARG A 138 -15.62 -6.82 10.73
CA ARG A 138 -16.22 -7.36 11.97
C ARG A 138 -16.01 -8.84 12.18
N THR A 139 -15.74 -9.57 11.11
CA THR A 139 -15.74 -11.04 11.09
C THR A 139 -14.33 -11.59 10.93
N SER A 140 -13.39 -10.79 10.43
CA SER A 140 -12.02 -11.19 10.10
C SER A 140 -11.00 -10.57 11.04
N SER A 141 -9.84 -11.21 11.14
CA SER A 141 -8.65 -10.55 11.72
C SER A 141 -8.09 -9.49 10.76
N ALA A 142 -7.26 -8.57 11.28
CA ALA A 142 -6.55 -7.60 10.45
C ALA A 142 -5.73 -8.28 9.35
N PHE A 143 -5.00 -9.34 9.70
CA PHE A 143 -4.15 -10.08 8.75
C PHE A 143 -4.97 -10.75 7.64
N GLU A 144 -6.09 -11.40 7.99
CA GLU A 144 -6.97 -12.06 7.02
C GLU A 144 -7.58 -11.04 6.03
N LEU A 145 -8.12 -9.94 6.56
CA LEU A 145 -8.72 -8.89 5.74
C LEU A 145 -7.69 -8.26 4.80
N PHE A 146 -6.48 -7.96 5.31
CA PHE A 146 -5.42 -7.40 4.46
C PHE A 146 -4.88 -8.41 3.45
N GLY A 147 -4.76 -9.70 3.79
CA GLY A 147 -4.42 -10.74 2.82
C GLY A 147 -5.39 -10.75 1.63
N MET A 148 -6.69 -10.62 1.91
CA MET A 148 -7.73 -10.50 0.90
C MET A 148 -7.64 -9.18 0.09
N LEU A 149 -7.41 -8.04 0.75
CA LEU A 149 -7.24 -6.76 0.06
C LEU A 149 -5.96 -6.72 -0.80
N PHE A 150 -4.90 -7.38 -0.37
CA PHE A 150 -3.66 -7.50 -1.15
C PHE A 150 -3.87 -8.34 -2.41
N ASN A 151 -4.62 -9.44 -2.31
CA ASN A 151 -5.06 -10.22 -3.49
C ASN A 151 -5.84 -9.38 -4.50
N LEU A 152 -6.60 -8.40 -4.03
CA LEU A 152 -7.34 -7.47 -4.89
C LEU A 152 -6.44 -6.35 -5.44
N ALA A 153 -5.44 -5.91 -4.67
CA ALA A 153 -4.54 -4.83 -5.05
C ALA A 153 -3.59 -5.23 -6.20
N ILE A 154 -3.17 -6.50 -6.26
CA ILE A 154 -2.25 -7.02 -7.28
C ILE A 154 -2.93 -7.36 -8.62
N GLN A 155 -4.24 -7.18 -8.75
CA GLN A 155 -4.97 -7.58 -9.97
C GLN A 155 -4.76 -6.66 -11.16
N ASP A 156 -4.25 -5.46 -10.90
CA ASP A 156 -4.18 -4.42 -11.90
C ASP A 156 -3.10 -3.38 -11.53
N PHE A 157 -2.12 -3.25 -12.41
CA PHE A 157 -1.01 -2.31 -12.26
C PHE A 157 -1.15 -1.06 -13.13
N ASN A 158 -2.33 -0.83 -13.71
CA ASN A 158 -2.64 0.42 -14.37
C ASN A 158 -2.32 1.61 -13.46
N HIS A 159 -1.91 2.71 -14.09
CA HIS A 159 -1.47 3.93 -13.42
C HIS A 159 -0.25 3.75 -12.49
N TYR A 160 0.72 2.91 -12.87
CA TYR A 160 1.96 2.67 -12.12
C TYR A 160 1.70 2.08 -10.73
N GLY A 161 0.98 0.96 -10.67
CA GLY A 161 0.86 0.16 -9.43
C GLY A 161 0.23 0.87 -8.24
N ARG A 162 -0.56 1.94 -8.46
CA ARG A 162 -1.16 2.75 -7.39
C ARG A 162 -2.01 1.95 -6.40
N LYS A 163 -2.69 0.89 -6.85
CA LYS A 163 -3.46 -0.03 -5.98
C LYS A 163 -2.57 -0.65 -4.91
N VAL A 164 -1.48 -1.28 -5.34
CA VAL A 164 -0.51 -1.96 -4.46
C VAL A 164 0.19 -0.99 -3.53
N VAL A 165 0.64 0.15 -4.06
CA VAL A 165 1.26 1.21 -3.24
C VAL A 165 0.29 1.68 -2.17
N THR A 166 -0.95 2.00 -2.54
CA THR A 166 -1.97 2.49 -1.59
C THR A 166 -2.31 1.42 -0.54
N ALA A 167 -2.44 0.15 -0.93
CA ALA A 167 -2.73 -0.93 0.00
C ALA A 167 -1.62 -1.12 1.05
N ILE A 168 -0.35 -1.09 0.65
CA ILE A 168 0.80 -1.14 1.58
C ILE A 168 0.84 0.07 2.50
N GLN A 169 0.60 1.26 1.97
CA GLN A 169 0.63 2.48 2.76
C GLN A 169 -0.51 2.51 3.79
N ILE A 170 -1.68 1.98 3.44
CA ILE A 170 -2.81 1.81 4.37
C ILE A 170 -2.51 0.72 5.41
N TRP A 171 -1.87 -0.39 5.04
CA TRP A 171 -1.39 -1.37 6.01
C TRP A 171 -0.50 -0.72 7.08
N LYS A 172 0.51 0.05 6.66
CA LYS A 172 1.40 0.80 7.55
C LYS A 172 0.64 1.79 8.42
N LEU A 173 -0.29 2.56 7.84
CA LEU A 173 -1.12 3.51 8.59
C LEU A 173 -1.95 2.81 9.67
N VAL A 174 -2.53 1.65 9.38
CA VAL A 174 -3.30 0.86 10.36
C VAL A 174 -2.45 0.42 11.54
N GLN A 175 -1.17 0.05 11.31
CA GLN A 175 -0.24 -0.26 12.40
C GLN A 175 0.03 0.95 13.31
N ILE A 176 -0.02 2.16 12.77
CA ILE A 176 0.20 3.41 13.52
C ILE A 176 -1.04 3.81 14.33
N ILE A 177 -2.22 3.81 13.69
CA ILE A 177 -3.44 4.31 14.34
C ILE A 177 -4.08 3.27 15.25
N GLY A 178 -3.93 1.97 14.96
CA GLY A 178 -4.60 0.87 15.66
C GLY A 178 -5.79 0.32 14.87
N TRP A 179 -6.03 -0.99 14.97
CA TRP A 179 -7.11 -1.68 14.24
C TRP A 179 -8.49 -1.14 14.58
N GLU A 180 -8.75 -0.78 15.82
CA GLU A 180 -10.03 -0.25 16.30
C GLU A 180 -10.44 1.09 15.65
N TYR A 181 -9.50 1.77 14.98
CA TYR A 181 -9.72 3.02 14.25
C TYR A 181 -9.58 2.86 12.73
N SER A 182 -9.30 1.66 12.21
CA SER A 182 -8.94 1.49 10.80
C SER A 182 -10.12 1.52 9.83
N LEU A 183 -11.35 1.29 10.31
CA LEU A 183 -12.52 1.12 9.45
C LEU A 183 -12.70 2.23 8.41
N PRO A 184 -12.62 3.55 8.74
CA PRO A 184 -12.76 4.60 7.73
C PRO A 184 -11.69 4.54 6.63
N VAL A 185 -10.46 4.16 6.96
CA VAL A 185 -9.35 4.02 6.00
C VAL A 185 -9.56 2.77 5.13
N LEU A 186 -10.04 1.66 5.71
CA LEU A 186 -10.36 0.44 4.96
C LEU A 186 -11.52 0.65 3.98
N ARG A 187 -12.55 1.39 4.39
CA ARG A 187 -13.65 1.83 3.52
C ARG A 187 -13.13 2.65 2.34
N SER A 188 -12.23 3.61 2.59
CA SER A 188 -11.56 4.38 1.53
C SER A 188 -10.77 3.48 0.58
N LEU A 189 -9.99 2.53 1.11
CA LEU A 189 -9.22 1.59 0.28
C LEU A 189 -10.11 0.74 -0.63
N ALA A 190 -11.17 0.14 -0.08
CA ALA A 190 -12.09 -0.68 -0.87
C ALA A 190 -12.72 0.10 -2.03
N ARG A 191 -13.12 1.35 -1.79
CA ARG A 191 -13.63 2.24 -2.84
C ARG A 191 -12.56 2.60 -3.86
N PHE A 192 -11.33 2.87 -3.42
CA PHE A 192 -10.20 3.18 -4.30
C PHE A 192 -9.87 2.02 -5.24
N LEU A 193 -9.81 0.79 -4.71
CA LEU A 193 -9.60 -0.41 -5.51
C LEU A 193 -10.68 -0.60 -6.58
N CYS A 194 -11.92 -0.22 -6.26
CA CYS A 194 -13.09 -0.33 -7.14
C CYS A 194 -13.15 0.74 -8.26
N GLN A 195 -12.53 1.90 -8.08
CA GLN A 195 -12.58 2.99 -9.08
C GLN A 195 -11.71 2.74 -10.32
N LEU A 196 -10.79 1.78 -10.23
CA LEU A 196 -9.79 1.50 -11.25
C LEU A 196 -10.16 0.19 -11.95
N PRO A 197 -10.43 0.20 -13.27
CA PRO A 197 -10.93 -0.97 -13.99
C PRO A 197 -9.92 -2.11 -13.95
N ILE A 198 -10.38 -3.34 -13.71
CA ILE A 198 -9.56 -4.54 -13.82
C ILE A 198 -9.39 -4.86 -15.30
N ASN A 199 -8.18 -4.70 -15.84
CA ASN A 199 -7.89 -5.12 -17.21
C ASN A 199 -6.37 -5.35 -17.39
N SER A 200 -5.92 -6.59 -17.17
CA SER A 200 -4.56 -7.00 -17.53
C SER A 200 -4.54 -8.50 -17.79
N ASP A 201 -4.25 -8.90 -19.02
CA ASP A 201 -4.09 -10.31 -19.42
C ASP A 201 -2.97 -10.98 -18.60
N CYS A 202 -1.94 -10.21 -18.23
CA CYS A 202 -0.88 -10.61 -17.32
C CYS A 202 -1.40 -11.11 -15.95
N PHE A 203 -2.47 -10.51 -15.42
CA PHE A 203 -3.08 -10.99 -14.17
C PHE A 203 -3.63 -12.41 -14.32
N ILE A 204 -4.44 -12.63 -15.35
CA ILE A 204 -5.09 -13.92 -15.61
C ILE A 204 -4.03 -15.00 -15.83
N GLU A 205 -3.04 -14.74 -16.68
CA GLU A 205 -1.94 -15.68 -16.94
C GLU A 205 -1.16 -16.02 -15.67
N SER A 206 -0.82 -15.00 -14.86
CA SER A 206 -0.13 -15.25 -13.59
C SER A 206 -0.94 -16.08 -12.61
N GLU A 207 -2.26 -15.87 -12.54
CA GLU A 207 -3.14 -16.54 -11.58
C GLU A 207 -3.23 -18.02 -11.91
N ASN A 208 -3.23 -18.35 -13.21
CA ASN A 208 -3.22 -19.73 -13.69
C ASN A 208 -1.89 -20.44 -13.39
N LEU A 209 -0.75 -19.79 -13.62
CA LEU A 209 0.57 -20.41 -13.46
C LEU A 209 0.86 -20.87 -12.03
N VAL A 210 0.32 -20.17 -11.02
CA VAL A 210 0.59 -20.49 -9.60
C VAL A 210 0.17 -21.92 -9.25
N TYR A 211 -0.92 -22.43 -9.83
CA TYR A 211 -1.44 -23.76 -9.53
C TYR A 211 -0.60 -24.90 -10.15
N ASP A 212 0.24 -24.59 -11.13
CA ASP A 212 1.06 -25.58 -11.84
C ASP A 212 2.51 -25.63 -11.34
N VAL A 213 2.87 -24.81 -10.35
CA VAL A 213 4.17 -24.81 -9.69
C VAL A 213 4.21 -25.93 -8.63
N ARG A 214 5.36 -26.58 -8.49
CA ARG A 214 5.64 -27.59 -7.45
C ARG A 214 5.39 -27.04 -6.04
N GLU A 215 4.83 -27.83 -5.14
CA GLU A 215 4.51 -27.40 -3.76
C GLU A 215 5.76 -26.99 -2.95
N ASP A 216 6.91 -27.60 -3.24
CA ASP A 216 8.17 -27.40 -2.53
C ASP A 216 9.09 -26.37 -3.20
N TRP A 217 8.53 -25.48 -4.03
CA TRP A 217 9.28 -24.43 -4.74
C TRP A 217 10.07 -23.52 -3.80
N GLN A 218 9.69 -23.40 -2.52
CA GLN A 218 10.44 -22.60 -1.55
C GLN A 218 11.80 -23.22 -1.17
N LEU A 219 11.99 -24.52 -1.42
CA LEU A 219 13.21 -25.24 -1.04
C LEU A 219 14.40 -24.99 -2.01
N ASN A 220 14.25 -24.15 -3.04
CA ASN A 220 15.22 -23.80 -4.08
C ASN A 220 16.71 -24.05 -3.75
N PHE A 221 17.32 -25.07 -4.39
CA PHE A 221 18.63 -25.59 -4.01
C PHE A 221 19.83 -25.13 -4.86
N LEU A 222 19.63 -24.36 -5.94
CA LEU A 222 20.74 -23.91 -6.79
C LEU A 222 20.47 -22.50 -7.34
N GLY A 223 21.51 -21.68 -7.44
CA GLY A 223 21.43 -20.35 -8.02
C GLY A 223 22.72 -20.00 -8.75
N ASP A 224 22.64 -19.83 -10.06
CA ASP A 224 23.71 -19.28 -10.88
C ASP A 224 23.40 -17.82 -11.22
N VAL A 225 24.40 -16.94 -11.12
CA VAL A 225 24.27 -15.54 -11.51
C VAL A 225 23.84 -15.41 -12.98
N ARG A 226 24.28 -16.34 -13.84
CA ARG A 226 23.90 -16.40 -15.26
C ARG A 226 22.40 -16.54 -15.47
N ASP A 227 21.69 -17.23 -14.57
CA ASP A 227 20.23 -17.37 -14.65
C ASP A 227 19.56 -16.01 -14.47
N CYS A 228 20.10 -15.19 -13.55
CA CYS A 228 19.58 -13.85 -13.34
C CYS A 228 19.88 -12.90 -14.50
N GLU A 229 21.07 -12.98 -15.10
CA GLU A 229 21.42 -12.19 -16.30
C GLU A 229 20.51 -12.56 -17.49
N ASN A 230 20.22 -13.85 -17.66
CA ASN A 230 19.30 -14.33 -18.69
C ASN A 230 17.88 -13.80 -18.45
N LEU A 231 17.39 -13.81 -17.21
CA LEU A 231 16.08 -13.26 -16.86
C LEU A 231 16.00 -11.75 -17.12
N VAL A 232 17.04 -10.99 -16.80
CA VAL A 232 17.11 -9.54 -17.12
C VAL A 232 17.00 -9.32 -18.63
N ASP A 233 17.68 -10.13 -19.43
CA ASP A 233 17.62 -10.04 -20.89
C ASP A 233 16.22 -10.38 -21.43
N ILE A 234 15.52 -11.36 -20.85
CA ILE A 234 14.12 -11.71 -21.21
C ILE A 234 13.17 -10.57 -20.83
N LEU A 235 13.24 -10.07 -19.59
CA LEU A 235 12.40 -8.98 -19.07
C LEU A 235 12.51 -7.68 -19.88
N THR A 236 13.66 -7.45 -20.52
CA THR A 236 13.92 -6.22 -21.28
C THR A 236 13.61 -6.32 -22.76
N LYS A 237 13.59 -7.54 -23.33
CA LYS A 237 13.46 -7.76 -24.78
C LYS A 237 12.17 -8.46 -25.19
N SER A 238 11.42 -9.03 -24.26
CA SER A 238 10.25 -9.85 -24.54
C SER A 238 8.99 -9.30 -23.88
N GLY A 239 7.82 -9.68 -24.39
CA GLY A 239 6.54 -9.39 -23.74
C GLY A 239 6.34 -10.19 -22.46
N PHE A 240 5.28 -9.86 -21.70
CA PHE A 240 5.00 -10.47 -20.40
C PHE A 240 4.81 -12.00 -20.48
N GLU A 241 4.19 -12.52 -21.54
CA GLU A 241 3.96 -13.96 -21.73
C GLU A 241 5.29 -14.75 -21.70
N THR A 242 6.26 -14.35 -22.52
CA THR A 242 7.58 -15.02 -22.57
C THR A 242 8.34 -14.87 -21.26
N ALA A 243 8.21 -13.73 -20.58
CA ALA A 243 8.84 -13.51 -19.29
C ALA A 243 8.23 -14.38 -18.18
N LEU A 244 6.91 -14.53 -18.18
CA LEU A 244 6.18 -15.40 -17.26
C LEU A 244 6.55 -16.88 -17.50
N ASP A 245 6.53 -17.34 -18.75
CA ASP A 245 6.91 -18.71 -19.11
C ASP A 245 8.36 -19.03 -18.73
N GLY A 246 9.28 -18.11 -19.01
CA GLY A 246 10.69 -18.25 -18.63
C GLY A 246 10.88 -18.33 -17.12
N THR A 247 10.16 -17.49 -16.37
CA THR A 247 10.19 -17.48 -14.90
C THR A 247 9.59 -18.76 -14.33
N PHE A 248 8.45 -19.20 -14.85
CA PHE A 248 7.79 -20.43 -14.45
C PHE A 248 8.70 -21.64 -14.64
N LYS A 249 9.36 -21.73 -15.80
CA LYS A 249 10.36 -22.76 -16.07
C LYS A 249 11.53 -22.69 -15.09
N ALA A 250 12.08 -21.51 -14.82
CA ALA A 250 13.18 -21.34 -13.87
C ALA A 250 12.80 -21.82 -12.45
N ILE A 251 11.60 -21.51 -11.98
CA ILE A 251 11.11 -21.99 -10.68
C ILE A 251 10.95 -23.52 -10.67
N LYS A 252 10.44 -24.11 -11.75
CA LYS A 252 10.35 -25.57 -11.88
C LYS A 252 11.72 -26.24 -11.86
N ASP A 253 12.70 -25.64 -12.52
CA ASP A 253 14.09 -26.11 -12.57
C ASP A 253 14.84 -25.88 -11.23
N GLY A 254 14.23 -25.19 -10.27
CA GLY A 254 14.74 -25.01 -8.90
C GLY A 254 15.58 -23.76 -8.68
N THR A 255 15.48 -22.77 -9.56
CA THR A 255 16.14 -21.47 -9.43
C THR A 255 15.63 -20.72 -8.19
N GLN A 256 16.56 -20.16 -7.41
CA GLN A 256 16.22 -19.32 -6.26
C GLN A 256 15.36 -18.12 -6.65
N THR A 257 14.20 -17.98 -6.01
CA THR A 257 13.28 -16.84 -6.23
C THR A 257 13.90 -15.48 -5.89
N ASP A 258 14.91 -15.44 -5.01
CA ASP A 258 15.65 -14.20 -4.75
C ASP A 258 16.42 -13.71 -5.98
N LEU A 259 16.89 -14.61 -6.86
CA LEU A 259 17.49 -14.20 -8.14
C LEU A 259 16.44 -13.58 -9.07
N ILE A 260 15.22 -14.12 -9.08
CA ILE A 260 14.11 -13.56 -9.85
C ILE A 260 13.78 -12.15 -9.34
N TRP A 261 13.69 -11.95 -8.03
CA TRP A 261 13.50 -10.62 -7.44
C TRP A 261 14.65 -9.65 -7.77
N LYS A 262 15.91 -10.12 -7.78
CA LYS A 262 17.05 -9.30 -8.21
C LYS A 262 16.91 -8.86 -9.66
N ALA A 263 16.49 -9.76 -10.57
CA ALA A 263 16.27 -9.43 -11.97
C ALA A 263 15.20 -8.34 -12.13
N VAL A 264 14.03 -8.55 -11.50
CA VAL A 264 12.88 -7.64 -11.53
C VAL A 264 13.25 -6.25 -11.02
N LEU A 265 13.88 -6.17 -9.84
CA LEU A 265 14.28 -4.89 -9.23
C LEU A 265 15.40 -4.20 -10.02
N SER A 266 16.34 -4.97 -10.59
CA SER A 266 17.41 -4.43 -11.42
C SER A 266 16.86 -3.71 -12.65
N VAL A 267 15.92 -4.35 -13.35
CA VAL A 267 15.30 -3.76 -14.54
C VAL A 267 14.52 -2.51 -14.15
N ALA A 268 13.69 -2.59 -13.12
CA ALA A 268 12.85 -1.48 -12.69
C ALA A 268 13.62 -0.23 -12.25
N HIS A 269 14.75 -0.42 -11.56
CA HIS A 269 15.61 0.68 -11.13
C HIS A 269 16.17 1.48 -12.32
N GLN A 270 16.28 0.86 -13.49
CA GLN A 270 16.86 1.47 -14.70
C GLN A 270 15.82 2.15 -15.58
N THR A 271 14.52 1.83 -15.43
CA THR A 271 13.46 2.35 -16.31
C THR A 271 12.85 3.65 -15.80
N ASP A 272 12.14 3.61 -14.66
CA ASP A 272 11.36 4.73 -14.14
C ASP A 272 11.21 4.66 -12.61
N SER A 273 11.25 5.81 -11.94
CA SER A 273 11.15 5.88 -10.47
C SER A 273 9.79 5.42 -9.93
N ASN A 274 8.68 5.63 -10.65
CA ASN A 274 7.34 5.18 -10.25
C ASN A 274 7.18 3.66 -10.43
N LEU A 275 7.79 3.10 -11.48
CA LEU A 275 7.85 1.66 -11.69
C LEU A 275 8.60 0.99 -10.52
N PHE A 276 9.75 1.55 -10.15
CA PHE A 276 10.55 1.06 -9.03
C PHE A 276 9.79 1.09 -7.70
N LEU A 277 9.07 2.17 -7.39
CA LEU A 277 8.25 2.28 -6.17
C LEU A 277 7.16 1.19 -6.10
N SER A 278 6.49 0.93 -7.23
CA SER A 278 5.43 -0.09 -7.31
C SER A 278 5.96 -1.49 -7.03
N LEU A 279 7.16 -1.78 -7.53
CA LEU A 279 7.79 -3.10 -7.35
C LEU A 279 8.39 -3.28 -5.96
N CYS A 280 8.85 -2.19 -5.33
CA CYS A 280 9.17 -2.22 -3.90
C CYS A 280 7.93 -2.56 -3.07
N ALA A 281 6.78 -1.94 -3.36
CA ALA A 281 5.53 -2.25 -2.68
C ALA A 281 5.09 -3.71 -2.90
N LEU A 282 5.27 -4.26 -4.12
CA LEU A 282 5.05 -5.69 -4.37
C LEU A 282 5.98 -6.59 -3.58
N ARG A 283 7.26 -6.24 -3.46
CA ARG A 283 8.20 -7.01 -2.64
C ARG A 283 7.79 -7.00 -1.17
N SER A 284 7.34 -5.87 -0.64
CA SER A 284 6.78 -5.81 0.72
C SER A 284 5.53 -6.69 0.85
N LEU A 285 4.63 -6.69 -0.14
CA LEU A 285 3.48 -7.59 -0.15
C LEU A 285 3.89 -9.06 -0.17
N ASN A 286 4.91 -9.42 -0.95
CA ASN A 286 5.42 -10.79 -1.03
C ASN A 286 5.92 -11.28 0.34
N GLN A 287 6.53 -10.40 1.14
CA GLN A 287 6.97 -10.71 2.51
C GLN A 287 5.79 -10.80 3.50
N LEU A 288 4.72 -10.06 3.26
CA LEU A 288 3.50 -10.02 4.08
C LEU A 288 2.44 -11.03 3.64
N ALA A 289 2.70 -11.77 2.58
CA ALA A 289 1.74 -12.68 1.97
C ALA A 289 1.26 -13.74 2.98
N TYR A 290 -0.04 -14.00 2.93
CA TYR A 290 -0.75 -14.89 3.83
C TYR A 290 -0.35 -16.37 3.63
N ASP A 291 -0.11 -16.76 2.38
CA ASP A 291 0.28 -18.12 2.01
C ASP A 291 1.28 -18.13 0.83
N SER A 292 1.83 -19.33 0.54
CA SER A 292 2.80 -19.53 -0.54
C SER A 292 2.22 -19.29 -1.94
N THR A 293 0.92 -19.48 -2.11
CA THR A 293 0.21 -19.25 -3.37
C THR A 293 0.18 -17.75 -3.68
N GLN A 294 -0.19 -16.93 -2.71
CA GLN A 294 -0.16 -15.48 -2.79
C GLN A 294 1.28 -14.97 -3.01
N GLN A 295 2.30 -15.58 -2.38
CA GLN A 295 3.70 -15.24 -2.64
C GLN A 295 4.08 -15.43 -4.11
N LEU A 296 3.74 -16.60 -4.70
CA LEU A 296 3.99 -16.87 -6.11
C LEU A 296 3.21 -15.93 -7.03
N GLN A 297 1.94 -15.66 -6.71
CA GLN A 297 1.11 -14.75 -7.49
C GLN A 297 1.73 -13.35 -7.55
N ILE A 298 2.22 -12.83 -6.41
CA ILE A 298 2.91 -11.55 -6.33
C ILE A 298 4.21 -11.57 -7.15
N LEU A 299 4.97 -12.66 -7.11
CA LEU A 299 6.20 -12.81 -7.87
C LEU A 299 5.93 -12.80 -9.38
N PHE A 300 5.00 -13.62 -9.87
CA PHE A 300 4.63 -13.64 -11.28
C PHE A 300 4.06 -12.29 -11.73
N GLN A 301 3.22 -11.65 -10.92
CA GLN A 301 2.76 -10.29 -11.20
C GLN A 301 3.90 -9.29 -11.33
N SER A 302 4.92 -9.36 -10.46
CA SER A 302 6.07 -8.47 -10.55
C SER A 302 6.88 -8.64 -11.85
N VAL A 303 7.04 -9.90 -12.30
CA VAL A 303 7.73 -10.25 -13.55
C VAL A 303 6.95 -9.72 -14.75
N GLY A 304 5.67 -10.05 -14.85
CA GLY A 304 4.85 -9.66 -15.98
C GLY A 304 4.70 -8.14 -16.07
N PHE A 305 4.53 -7.46 -14.93
CA PHE A 305 4.45 -6.00 -14.88
C PHE A 305 5.74 -5.31 -15.35
N VAL A 306 6.91 -5.78 -14.90
CA VAL A 306 8.20 -5.25 -15.38
C VAL A 306 8.35 -5.46 -16.88
N ALA A 307 8.08 -6.67 -17.37
CA ALA A 307 8.22 -7.01 -18.78
C ALA A 307 7.31 -6.15 -19.66
N GLU A 308 6.04 -5.99 -19.27
CA GLU A 308 5.06 -5.18 -20.02
C GLU A 308 5.47 -3.71 -20.14
N ASN A 309 6.04 -3.13 -19.08
CA ASN A 309 6.44 -1.71 -19.05
C ASN A 309 7.82 -1.44 -19.65
N CYS A 310 8.68 -2.46 -19.74
CA CYS A 310 10.02 -2.33 -20.32
C CYS A 310 10.05 -2.69 -21.81
N TYR A 311 9.25 -3.65 -22.26
CA TYR A 311 9.17 -4.06 -23.67
C TYR A 311 8.85 -2.90 -24.62
N GLN A 312 8.07 -1.91 -24.17
CA GLN A 312 7.70 -0.74 -24.98
C GLN A 312 8.67 0.45 -24.85
N ASN A 313 9.59 0.44 -23.88
CA ASN A 313 10.52 1.55 -23.61
C ASN A 313 11.96 1.20 -24.02
N PHE A 314 12.34 1.60 -25.24
CA PHE A 314 13.64 1.33 -25.88
C PHE A 314 14.89 1.96 -25.21
N SER A 315 14.82 2.50 -23.98
CA SER A 315 15.96 3.20 -23.34
C SER A 315 16.79 2.34 -22.37
N TYR A 316 16.57 1.02 -22.31
CA TYR A 316 17.35 0.15 -21.43
C TYR A 316 18.84 0.15 -21.84
N LYS A 317 19.70 0.65 -20.95
CA LYS A 317 21.16 0.52 -21.06
C LYS A 317 21.60 -0.60 -20.14
N LYS A 318 21.98 -1.75 -20.71
CA LYS A 318 22.56 -2.88 -19.97
C LYS A 318 23.77 -2.38 -19.17
N THR A 319 23.62 -2.26 -17.85
CA THR A 319 24.73 -1.98 -16.93
C THR A 319 25.48 -3.26 -16.58
N GLU A 320 26.76 -3.11 -16.21
CA GLU A 320 27.52 -4.21 -15.61
C GLU A 320 26.84 -4.70 -14.33
N TRP A 321 26.75 -6.02 -14.19
CA TRP A 321 26.15 -6.69 -13.05
C TRP A 321 26.84 -6.25 -11.75
N ASN A 322 26.10 -5.61 -10.84
CA ASN A 322 26.60 -5.14 -9.55
C ASN A 322 25.85 -5.81 -8.39
N SER A 323 26.37 -6.95 -7.94
CA SER A 323 25.77 -7.72 -6.84
C SER A 323 25.57 -6.90 -5.56
N ALA A 324 26.50 -5.99 -5.24
CA ALA A 324 26.40 -5.15 -4.05
C ALA A 324 25.26 -4.12 -4.12
N LEU A 325 24.93 -3.61 -5.30
CA LEU A 325 23.75 -2.76 -5.50
C LEU A 325 22.47 -3.59 -5.36
N LEU A 326 22.43 -4.78 -5.96
CA LEU A 326 21.26 -5.66 -5.91
C LEU A 326 20.95 -6.16 -4.50
N ASP A 327 21.98 -6.49 -3.72
CA ASP A 327 21.82 -6.88 -2.31
C ASP A 327 21.31 -5.70 -1.47
N LYS A 328 21.75 -4.47 -1.77
CA LYS A 328 21.18 -3.26 -1.14
C LYS A 328 19.72 -3.04 -1.51
N LEU A 329 19.34 -3.24 -2.78
CA LEU A 329 17.94 -3.08 -3.22
C LEU A 329 17.02 -4.11 -2.57
N LEU A 330 17.48 -5.36 -2.40
CA LEU A 330 16.76 -6.37 -1.63
C LEU A 330 16.60 -5.95 -0.15
N LEU A 331 17.66 -5.41 0.46
CA LEU A 331 17.64 -4.98 1.87
C LEU A 331 16.85 -3.69 2.11
N GLN A 332 16.77 -2.76 1.15
CA GLN A 332 16.01 -1.51 1.29
C GLN A 332 14.52 -1.76 1.44
N SER A 333 13.97 -2.79 0.80
CA SER A 333 12.56 -3.20 0.97
C SER A 333 12.18 -3.61 2.40
N ILE A 334 13.18 -3.87 3.26
CA ILE A 334 13.01 -4.30 4.66
C ILE A 334 13.01 -3.08 5.61
N ARG A 335 13.52 -1.93 5.19
CA ARG A 335 13.71 -0.75 6.06
C ARG A 335 12.73 0.40 5.83
N ASP A 336 12.06 0.44 4.68
CA ASP A 336 11.08 1.47 4.33
C ASP A 336 9.64 0.98 4.46
#